data_AF-A0A5U6MI58-F1
#
_entry.id   AF-A0A5U6MI58-F1
#
_cell.length_a   1.000
_cell.length_b   1.000
_cell.length_c   1.000
_cell.angle_alpha   90.00
_cell.angle_beta   90.00
_cell.angle_gamma   90.00
#
_symmetry.space_group_name_H-M   'P 1'
#
loop_
_entity.id
_entity.type
_entity.pdbx_description
1 polymer ?
#
loop_
_entity_poly.entity_id
_entity_poly.type
_entity_poly.pdbx_seq_one_letter_code
_entity_poly.pdbx_strand_id
1 'polypeptide(L)'
;MPQNIPSQQALLEQYLEVLGNQSPDVDTAEDSDYTIRGNATASLVHGLYQYIAWVLRQMFPDTADGEWLEIHAAQRGLRRKQPTAASGSVVLT
;
A
#
# COMPACT_ATOMS: atom_id res chain seq x y z
N MET A 1 0.55 12.34 1.13
CA MET A 1 0.24 12.77 -0.26
C MET A 1 -0.68 11.73 -0.87
N PRO A 2 -1.93 12.05 -1.23
CA PRO A 2 -2.85 11.05 -1.76
C PRO A 2 -2.33 10.54 -3.10
N GLN A 3 -2.03 9.25 -3.19
CA GLN A 3 -1.68 8.58 -4.43
C GLN A 3 -2.98 8.21 -5.15
N ASN A 4 -3.07 8.53 -6.44
CA ASN A 4 -4.19 8.07 -7.27
C ASN A 4 -3.90 6.63 -7.71
N ILE A 5 -4.39 5.65 -6.95
CA ILE A 5 -4.22 4.24 -7.26
C ILE A 5 -5.40 3.82 -8.14
N PRO A 6 -5.16 3.31 -9.36
CA PRO A 6 -6.24 2.84 -10.21
C PRO A 6 -6.97 1.66 -9.55
N SER A 7 -8.29 1.58 -9.74
CA SER A 7 -9.07 0.43 -9.31
C SER A 7 -8.63 -0.82 -10.07
N GLN A 8 -8.89 -2.00 -9.49
CA GLN A 8 -8.62 -3.26 -10.20
C GLN A 8 -9.36 -3.33 -11.54
N GLN A 9 -10.61 -2.85 -11.58
CA GLN A 9 -11.40 -2.78 -12.81
C GLN A 9 -10.76 -1.90 -13.88
N ALA A 10 -10.26 -0.72 -13.51
CA ALA A 10 -9.58 0.17 -14.46
C ALA A 10 -8.29 -0.46 -15.02
N LEU A 11 -7.59 -1.25 -14.20
CA LEU A 11 -6.41 -2.00 -14.65
C LEU A 11 -6.77 -3.16 -15.59
N LEU A 12 -7.89 -3.83 -15.35
CA LEU A 12 -8.43 -4.86 -16.25
C LEU A 12 -8.79 -4.25 -17.60
N GLU A 13 -9.52 -3.13 -17.60
CA GLU A 13 -9.93 -2.43 -18.83
C GLU A 13 -8.70 -2.01 -19.64
N GLN A 14 -7.68 -1.44 -18.99
CA GLN A 14 -6.42 -1.11 -19.64
C GLN A 14 -5.73 -2.35 -20.25
N TYR A 15 -5.73 -3.48 -19.54
CA TYR A 15 -5.15 -4.72 -20.04
C TYR A 15 -5.86 -5.23 -21.31
N LEU A 16 -7.20 -5.25 -21.29
CA LEU A 16 -8.01 -5.70 -22.42
C LEU A 16 -7.91 -4.74 -23.61
N GLU A 17 -7.85 -3.42 -23.35
CA GLU A 17 -7.62 -2.40 -24.39
C GLU A 17 -6.28 -2.64 -25.11
N VAL A 18 -5.21 -2.89 -24.37
CA VAL A 18 -3.88 -3.19 -24.93
C VAL A 18 -3.93 -4.46 -25.77
N LEU A 19 -4.63 -5.50 -25.31
CA LEU A 19 -4.78 -6.75 -26.08
C LEU A 19 -5.58 -6.55 -27.37
N GLY A 20 -6.72 -5.85 -27.31
CA GLY A 20 -7.55 -5.56 -28.48
C GLY A 20 -6.81 -4.74 -29.54
N ASN A 21 -5.94 -3.82 -29.09
CA ASN A 21 -5.08 -3.05 -29.99
C ASN A 21 -4.00 -3.91 -30.68
N GLN A 22 -3.56 -5.02 -30.06
CA GLN A 22 -2.58 -5.93 -30.65
C GLN A 22 -3.22 -6.96 -31.58
N SER A 23 -4.43 -7.42 -31.23
CA SER A 23 -5.15 -8.47 -31.93
C SER A 23 -6.66 -8.17 -31.90
N PRO A 24 -7.25 -7.67 -33.00
CA PRO A 24 -8.67 -7.32 -33.06
C PRO A 24 -9.65 -8.48 -32.82
N ASP A 25 -9.20 -9.72 -33.03
CA ASP A 25 -10.02 -10.94 -32.88
C ASP A 25 -10.02 -11.51 -31.46
N VAL A 26 -9.44 -10.80 -30.48
CA VAL A 26 -9.42 -11.22 -29.09
C VAL A 26 -10.82 -11.17 -28.49
N ASP A 27 -11.25 -12.28 -27.90
CA ASP A 27 -12.46 -12.33 -27.10
C ASP A 27 -12.23 -11.63 -25.75
N THR A 28 -13.05 -10.62 -25.47
CA THR A 28 -13.04 -9.82 -24.24
C THR A 28 -14.33 -10.00 -23.43
N ALA A 29 -15.14 -11.01 -23.72
CA ALA A 29 -16.29 -11.35 -22.90
C ALA A 29 -15.87 -11.62 -21.44
N GLU A 30 -16.80 -11.47 -20.50
CA GLU A 30 -16.55 -11.63 -19.07
C GLU A 30 -16.00 -13.02 -18.72
N ASP A 31 -16.47 -14.05 -19.43
CA ASP A 31 -16.09 -15.45 -19.28
C ASP A 31 -14.94 -15.89 -20.19
N SER A 32 -14.37 -14.97 -20.98
CA SER A 32 -13.23 -15.27 -21.85
C SER A 32 -11.95 -15.56 -21.03
N ASP A 33 -11.09 -16.42 -21.57
CA ASP A 33 -9.79 -16.76 -20.97
C ASP A 33 -8.93 -15.51 -20.73
N TYR A 34 -8.99 -14.53 -21.64
CA TYR A 34 -8.24 -13.27 -21.53
C TYR A 34 -8.75 -12.40 -20.39
N THR A 35 -10.07 -12.28 -20.22
CA THR A 35 -10.67 -11.53 -19.11
C THR A 35 -10.37 -12.20 -17.77
N ILE A 36 -10.44 -13.53 -17.67
CA ILE A 36 -10.12 -14.27 -16.44
C ILE A 36 -8.65 -14.07 -16.04
N ARG A 37 -7.71 -14.18 -17.00
CA ARG A 37 -6.28 -13.95 -16.76
C ARG A 37 -5.97 -12.49 -16.45
N GLY A 38 -6.65 -11.57 -17.15
CA GLY A 38 -6.59 -10.14 -16.89
C GLY A 38 -7.02 -9.81 -15.48
N ASN A 39 -8.10 -10.42 -14.97
CA ASN A 39 -8.59 -10.23 -13.62
C ASN A 39 -7.56 -10.62 -12.55
N ALA A 40 -6.94 -11.79 -12.70
CA ALA A 40 -5.89 -12.25 -11.80
C ALA A 40 -4.70 -11.28 -11.80
N THR A 41 -4.26 -10.85 -12.98
CA THR A 41 -3.12 -9.92 -13.14
C THR A 41 -3.43 -8.55 -12.56
N ALA A 42 -4.58 -7.97 -12.90
CA ALA A 42 -5.03 -6.68 -12.40
C ALA A 42 -5.18 -6.66 -10.88
N SER A 43 -5.65 -7.77 -10.28
CA SER A 43 -5.76 -7.91 -8.83
C SER A 43 -4.39 -7.88 -8.13
N LEU A 44 -3.41 -8.60 -8.67
CA LEU A 44 -2.04 -8.58 -8.14
C LEU A 44 -1.39 -7.20 -8.28
N VAL A 45 -1.55 -6.55 -9.44
CA VAL A 45 -1.01 -5.20 -9.70
C VAL A 45 -1.67 -4.17 -8.78
N HIS A 46 -2.99 -4.24 -8.59
CA HIS A 46 -3.70 -3.37 -7.66
C HIS A 46 -3.21 -3.53 -6.22
N GLY A 47 -3.00 -4.79 -5.77
CA GLY A 47 -2.40 -5.07 -4.46
C GLY A 47 -0.97 -4.52 -4.33
N LEU A 48 -0.16 -4.63 -5.39
CA LEU A 48 1.19 -4.07 -5.43
C LEU A 48 1.18 -2.55 -5.32
N TYR A 49 0.29 -1.84 -6.02
CA TYR A 49 0.18 -0.39 -5.89
C TYR A 49 -0.20 0.05 -4.47
N GLN A 50 -1.13 -0.67 -3.83
CA GLN A 50 -1.49 -0.41 -2.44
C GLN A 50 -0.29 -0.61 -1.50
N TYR A 51 0.48 -1.68 -1.72
CA TYR A 51 1.68 -1.94 -0.93
C TYR A 51 2.74 -0.84 -1.11
N ILE A 52 3.00 -0.41 -2.35
CA ILE A 52 3.93 0.68 -2.66
C ILE A 52 3.47 1.98 -2.01
N ALA A 53 2.17 2.29 -2.05
CA ALA A 53 1.63 3.47 -1.39
C ALA A 53 1.82 3.41 0.13
N TRP A 54 1.66 2.23 0.74
CA TRP A 54 2.01 2.02 2.14
C TRP A 54 3.51 2.23 2.40
N VAL A 55 4.40 1.70 1.56
CA VAL A 55 5.86 1.89 1.68
C VAL A 55 6.23 3.37 1.61
N LEU A 56 5.66 4.12 0.65
CA LEU A 56 5.91 5.55 0.49
C LEU A 56 5.50 6.33 1.75
N ARG A 57 4.42 5.92 2.41
CA ARG A 57 3.99 6.50 3.69
C ARG A 57 5.02 6.28 4.80
N GLN A 58 5.74 5.15 4.80
CA GLN A 58 6.80 4.88 5.79
C GLN A 58 8.11 5.65 5.51
N MET A 59 8.29 6.15 4.28
CA MET A 59 9.54 6.77 3.85
C MET A 59 9.80 8.13 4.53
N PHE A 60 8.75 8.84 4.95
CA PHE A 60 8.87 10.12 5.63
C PHE A 60 8.58 9.96 7.12
N PRO A 61 9.42 10.52 8.02
CA PRO A 61 9.21 10.43 9.47
C PRO A 61 7.83 10.90 9.92
N ASP A 62 7.31 11.97 9.30
CA ASP A 62 6.03 12.58 9.69
C ASP A 62 4.81 11.68 9.43
N THR A 63 4.93 10.71 8.52
CA THR A 63 3.83 9.82 8.12
C THR A 63 4.07 8.35 8.45
N ALA A 64 5.28 8.01 8.91
CA ALA A 64 5.69 6.65 9.23
C ALA A 64 4.97 6.10 10.47
N ASP A 65 4.67 4.81 10.45
CA ASP A 65 4.22 4.06 11.61
C ASP A 65 5.36 3.91 12.63
N GLY A 66 5.01 3.59 13.88
CA GLY A 66 5.94 3.60 15.01
C GLY A 66 7.26 2.85 14.78
N GLU A 67 7.22 1.63 14.24
CA GLU A 67 8.43 0.83 13.98
C GLU A 67 9.38 1.50 12.98
N TRP A 68 8.84 2.03 11.88
CA TRP A 68 9.62 2.72 10.86
C TRP A 68 10.07 4.11 11.32
N LEU A 69 9.25 4.79 12.12
CA LEU A 69 9.60 6.07 12.75
C LEU A 69 10.76 5.91 13.73
N GLU A 70 10.84 4.79 14.46
CA GLU A 70 11.96 4.51 15.35
C GLU A 70 13.30 4.42 14.58
N ILE A 71 13.30 3.88 13.36
CA ILE A 71 14.47 3.86 12.48
C ILE A 71 14.87 5.29 12.08
N HIS A 72 13.90 6.12 11.68
CA HIS A 72 14.14 7.54 11.37
C HIS A 72 14.66 8.36 12.57
N ALA A 73 14.18 8.05 13.77
CA ALA A 73 14.61 8.68 15.01
C ALA A 73 16.05 8.27 15.36
N ALA A 74 16.41 6.99 15.15
CA ALA A 74 17.76 6.48 15.42
C ALA A 74 18.83 7.19 14.57
N GLN A 75 18.52 7.58 13.33
CA GLN A 75 19.41 8.39 12.49
C GLN A 75 19.77 9.75 13.11
N ARG A 76 18.93 10.26 14.03
CA ARG A 76 19.14 11.51 14.77
C ARG A 76 19.65 11.30 16.20
N GLY A 77 20.07 10.07 16.53
CA GLY A 77 20.49 9.70 17.89
C GLY A 77 19.35 9.63 18.91
N LEU A 78 18.10 9.65 18.45
CA LEU A 78 16.92 9.55 19.31
C LEU A 78 16.48 8.09 19.41
N ARG A 79 15.96 7.69 20.57
CA ARG A 79 15.39 6.36 20.81
C ARG A 79 14.08 6.49 21.57
N ARG A 80 13.16 5.55 21.34
CA ARG A 80 11.91 5.47 22.09
C ARG A 80 12.21 5.19 23.57
N LYS A 81 11.67 6.03 24.46
CA LYS A 81 11.78 5.83 25.89
C LYS A 81 10.97 4.60 26.30
N GLN A 82 11.51 3.81 27.22
CA GLN A 82 10.77 2.71 27.84
C GLN A 82 9.64 3.26 28.71
N PRO A 83 8.51 2.55 28.83
CA PRO A 83 7.45 2.93 29.75
C PRO A 83 8.00 2.96 31.18
N THR A 84 7.67 4.00 31.94
CA THR A 84 8.12 4.18 33.33
C THR A 84 6.89 4.21 34.23
N ALA A 85 6.91 3.44 35.33
CA ALA A 85 5.82 3.41 36.30
C ALA A 85 5.62 4.78 36.96
N ALA A 86 4.38 5.10 37.30
CA ALA A 86 4.09 6.30 38.08
C ALA A 86 4.79 6.19 39.45
N SER A 87 5.50 7.25 39.83
CA SER A 87 6.19 7.36 41.12
C SER A 87 5.73 8.62 41.84
N GLY A 88 5.50 8.54 43.15
CA GLY A 88 5.10 9.66 43.98
C GLY A 88 4.68 9.19 45.37
N SER A 89 4.68 10.09 46.34
CA SER A 89 4.21 9.82 47.70
C SER A 89 2.76 10.26 47.86
N VAL A 90 1.91 9.41 48.43
CA VAL A 90 0.55 9.78 48.88
C VAL A 90 0.56 9.97 50.39
N VAL A 91 0.00 11.08 50.86
CA VAL A 91 -0.33 11.30 52.27
C VAL A 91 -1.80 10.97 52.45
N LEU A 92 -2.10 9.99 53.32
CA LEU A 92 -3.46 9.62 53.69
C LEU A 92 -3.83 10.37 54.97
N THR A 93 -4.94 11.11 54.93
CA THR A 93 -5.58 11.76 56.08
C THR A 93 -6.79 10.99 56.54
#